data_AF-U7VEE3-F1
#
_entry.id   AF-U7VEE3-F1
#
_cell.length_a   1.000
_cell.length_b   1.000
_cell.length_c   1.000
_cell.angle_alpha   90.00
_cell.angle_beta   90.00
_cell.angle_gamma   90.00
#
_symmetry.space_group_name_H-M   'P 1'
#
loop_
_entity.id
_entity.type
_entity.pdbx_description
1 polymer ?
#
loop_
_entity_poly.entity_id
_entity_poly.type
_entity_poly.pdbx_seq_one_letter_code
_entity_poly.pdbx_strand_id
1 'polypeptide(L)'
;MRKIGYIRVSSEDQNLARQKQQLLEIGMDIIFEEKISGATMNRLELQNMLKEIECGDVIYVTDLTRITRSTHDLFLLIDLIRGKKAYLKSLKDTWLDLSEENPYSQFLITIMAGGNQLERDLIR
;
A
#
# COMPACT_ATOMS: atom_id res chain seq x y z
N MET A 1 -7.35 -15.29 -4.23
CA MET A 1 -7.06 -13.86 -4.08
C MET A 1 -7.84 -13.35 -2.89
N ARG A 2 -7.15 -12.99 -1.81
CA ARG A 2 -7.78 -12.37 -0.65
C ARG A 2 -7.75 -10.85 -0.81
N LYS A 3 -8.78 -10.18 -0.31
CA LYS A 3 -8.85 -8.73 -0.17
C LYS A 3 -8.40 -8.36 1.24
N ILE A 4 -7.27 -7.68 1.34
CA ILE A 4 -6.64 -7.32 2.60
C ILE A 4 -6.82 -5.82 2.82
N GLY A 5 -7.54 -5.41 3.85
CA GLY A 5 -7.69 -4.01 4.23
C GLY A 5 -6.54 -3.55 5.12
N TYR A 6 -5.96 -2.38 4.84
CA TYR A 6 -4.99 -1.74 5.73
C TYR A 6 -5.48 -0.35 6.15
N ILE A 7 -5.58 -0.14 7.47
CA ILE A 7 -6.12 1.07 8.07
C ILE A 7 -5.09 1.67 9.02
N ARG A 8 -4.86 2.98 8.90
CA ARG A 8 -3.98 3.73 9.81
C ARG A 8 -4.53 5.08 10.19
N VAL A 9 -4.36 5.44 11.46
CA VAL A 9 -4.70 6.76 12.00
C VAL A 9 -3.59 7.28 12.92
N SER A 10 -3.33 8.59 12.87
CA SER A 10 -2.54 9.28 13.90
C SER A 10 -3.42 9.46 15.13
N SER A 11 -2.87 9.20 16.32
CA SER A 11 -3.59 9.04 17.57
C SER A 11 -4.70 10.08 17.85
N GLU A 12 -5.87 9.55 18.23
CA GLU A 12 -7.15 10.17 18.66
C GLU A 12 -8.12 10.62 17.55
N ASP A 13 -9.36 10.12 17.67
CA ASP A 13 -10.60 10.46 16.96
C ASP A 13 -10.65 10.61 15.44
N GLN A 14 -9.57 10.34 14.71
CA GLN A 14 -9.62 10.40 13.25
C GLN A 14 -10.24 9.14 12.63
N ASN A 15 -11.56 9.11 12.46
CA ASN A 15 -12.29 8.35 11.42
C ASN A 15 -11.84 6.90 11.09
N LEU A 16 -11.40 6.11 12.08
CA LEU A 16 -11.19 4.66 11.96
C LEU A 16 -12.46 3.98 11.44
N ALA A 17 -13.60 4.34 12.02
CA ALA A 17 -14.91 3.81 11.66
C ALA A 17 -15.24 4.03 10.18
N ARG A 18 -14.98 5.24 9.65
CA ARG A 18 -15.23 5.54 8.23
C ARG A 18 -14.35 4.70 7.31
N GLN A 19 -13.04 4.60 7.61
CA GLN A 19 -12.14 3.80 6.79
C GLN A 19 -12.53 2.32 6.81
N LYS A 20 -12.86 1.81 8.00
CA LYS A 20 -13.31 0.44 8.19
C LYS A 20 -14.60 0.17 7.44
N GLN A 21 -15.57 1.07 7.51
CA GLN A 21 -16.81 0.95 6.76
C GLN A 21 -16.58 0.88 5.25
N GLN A 22 -15.77 1.80 4.69
CA GLN A 22 -15.47 1.80 3.25
C GLN A 22 -14.80 0.50 2.79
N LEU A 23 -13.93 -0.08 3.61
CA LEU A 23 -13.29 -1.36 3.29
C LEU A 23 -14.26 -2.54 3.47
N LEU A 24 -15.09 -2.53 4.52
CA LEU A 24 -16.09 -3.56 4.76
C LEU A 24 -17.15 -3.61 3.65
N GLU A 25 -17.54 -2.47 3.08
CA GLU A 25 -18.46 -2.38 1.93
C GLU A 25 -17.93 -3.11 0.68
N ILE A 26 -16.60 -3.26 0.56
CA ILE A 26 -15.94 -3.98 -0.54
C ILE A 26 -15.80 -5.48 -0.23
N GLY A 27 -15.97 -5.87 1.04
CA GLY A 27 -15.85 -7.24 1.53
C GLY A 27 -14.40 -7.69 1.69
N MET A 28 -13.68 -7.11 2.66
CA MET A 28 -12.32 -7.56 3.02
C MET A 28 -12.36 -8.92 3.73
N ASP A 29 -11.40 -9.79 3.39
CA ASP A 29 -11.18 -11.06 4.07
C ASP A 29 -10.40 -10.86 5.38
N ILE A 30 -9.43 -9.93 5.37
CA ILE A 30 -8.53 -9.65 6.49
C ILE A 30 -8.38 -8.13 6.62
N ILE A 31 -8.34 -7.61 7.84
CA ILE A 31 -8.11 -6.18 8.09
C ILE A 31 -6.99 -6.02 9.11
N PHE A 32 -5.95 -5.26 8.73
CA PHE A 32 -4.90 -4.78 9.61
C PHE A 32 -5.20 -3.32 9.98
N GLU A 33 -5.21 -3.01 11.27
CA GLU A 33 -5.51 -1.67 11.77
C GLU A 33 -4.47 -1.23 12.82
N GLU A 34 -3.94 -0.01 12.68
CA GLU A 34 -2.97 0.54 13.63
C GLU A 34 -3.18 2.03 13.93
N LYS A 35 -2.88 2.38 15.18
CA LYS A 35 -2.94 3.75 15.71
C LYS A 35 -1.53 4.25 15.99
N ILE A 36 -0.88 4.79 14.96
CA ILE A 36 0.48 5.33 15.06
C ILE A 36 0.60 6.69 14.36
N SER A 37 1.14 7.66 15.10
CA SER A 37 1.60 8.95 14.58
C SER A 37 3.06 8.85 14.12
N GLY A 38 3.42 9.53 13.04
CA GLY A 38 4.71 9.34 12.39
C GLY A 38 4.62 8.19 11.39
N ALA A 39 5.01 8.47 10.15
CA ALA A 39 4.85 7.55 9.04
C ALA A 39 6.20 7.01 8.63
N THR A 40 6.64 5.99 9.36
CA THR A 40 7.78 5.16 8.98
C THR A 40 7.28 3.80 8.51
N MET A 41 8.10 3.07 7.76
CA MET A 41 7.81 1.69 7.36
C MET A 41 7.92 0.69 8.52
N ASN A 42 8.56 1.07 9.63
CA ASN A 42 8.76 0.22 10.80
C ASN A 42 7.54 0.21 11.73
N ARG A 43 6.42 -0.29 11.21
CA ARG A 43 5.14 -0.39 11.90
C ARG A 43 4.75 -1.85 12.07
N LEU A 44 4.37 -2.24 13.28
CA LEU A 44 4.09 -3.65 13.59
C LEU A 44 3.03 -4.25 12.66
N GLU A 45 1.89 -3.59 12.51
CA GLU A 45 0.79 -4.12 11.69
C GLU A 45 1.08 -4.10 10.19
N LEU A 46 1.74 -3.05 9.68
CA LEU A 46 2.25 -3.07 8.30
C LEU A 46 3.19 -4.26 8.06
N GLN A 47 4.12 -4.52 8.97
CA GLN A 47 5.08 -5.61 8.84
C GLN A 47 4.40 -6.98 8.95
N ASN A 48 3.40 -7.12 9.83
CA ASN A 48 2.59 -8.33 9.93
C ASN A 48 1.83 -8.58 8.63
N MET A 49 1.16 -7.56 8.09
CA MET A 49 0.48 -7.64 6.79
C MET A 49 1.45 -8.09 5.70
N LEU A 50 2.60 -7.43 5.55
CA LEU A 50 3.60 -7.77 4.55
C LEU A 50 4.15 -9.20 4.70
N LYS A 51 4.21 -9.74 5.92
CA LYS A 51 4.59 -11.13 6.16
C LYS A 51 3.49 -12.10 5.72
N GLU A 52 2.24 -11.77 6.01
CA GLU A 52 1.07 -12.63 5.79
C GLU A 52 0.54 -12.65 4.36
N ILE A 53 0.78 -11.59 3.57
CA ILE A 53 0.32 -11.56 2.17
C ILE A 53 0.94 -12.69 1.35
N GLU A 54 0.10 -13.27 0.49
CA GLU A 54 0.41 -14.37 -0.41
C GLU A 54 0.27 -13.92 -1.88
N CYS A 55 0.71 -14.79 -2.78
CA CYS A 55 0.61 -14.55 -4.22
C CYS A 55 -0.84 -14.34 -4.64
N GLY A 56 -1.08 -13.25 -5.36
CA GLY A 56 -2.40 -12.86 -5.87
C GLY A 56 -3.28 -12.13 -4.86
N ASP A 57 -2.80 -11.80 -3.65
CA ASP A 57 -3.56 -10.95 -2.72
C ASP A 57 -3.58 -9.49 -3.17
N VAL A 58 -4.63 -8.77 -2.77
CA VAL A 58 -4.79 -7.35 -3.05
C VAL A 58 -4.95 -6.58 -1.74
N ILE A 59 -4.04 -5.66 -1.50
CA ILE A 59 -4.05 -4.75 -0.35
C ILE A 59 -4.85 -3.51 -0.74
N TYR A 60 -5.88 -3.21 0.05
CA TYR A 60 -6.76 -2.06 -0.09
C TYR A 60 -6.47 -1.03 0.99
N VAL A 61 -6.31 0.22 0.55
CA VAL A 61 -6.18 1.38 1.43
C VAL A 61 -7.19 2.44 1.02
N THR A 62 -7.69 3.23 1.97
CA THR A 62 -8.67 4.27 1.63
C THR A 62 -8.05 5.43 0.86
N ASP A 63 -6.81 5.79 1.20
CA ASP A 63 -6.00 6.79 0.49
C ASP A 63 -4.51 6.50 0.69
N LEU A 64 -3.66 7.05 -0.19
CA LEU A 64 -2.20 6.87 -0.15
C LEU A 64 -1.58 7.28 1.19
N THR A 65 -2.13 8.32 1.84
CA THR A 65 -1.59 8.82 3.11
C THR A 65 -1.77 7.84 4.26
N ARG A 66 -2.64 6.84 4.11
CA ARG A 66 -2.78 5.76 5.11
C ARG A 66 -1.59 4.84 5.12
N ILE A 67 -1.01 4.53 3.97
CA ILE A 67 0.06 3.55 3.90
C ILE A 67 1.46 4.17 3.86
N THR A 68 1.61 5.41 3.38
CA THR A 68 2.91 6.09 3.32
C THR A 68 2.79 7.62 3.39
N ARG A 69 3.89 8.29 3.73
CA ARG A 69 4.04 9.76 3.64
C ARG A 69 5.19 10.20 2.73
N SER A 70 5.98 9.24 2.22
CA SER A 70 7.14 9.50 1.38
C SER A 70 7.00 8.73 0.07
N THR A 71 7.37 9.38 -1.04
CA THR A 71 7.46 8.73 -2.34
C THR A 71 8.48 7.58 -2.32
N HIS A 72 9.58 7.74 -1.58
CA HIS A 72 10.58 6.69 -1.42
C HIS A 72 10.01 5.46 -0.69
N ASP A 73 9.32 5.67 0.43
CA ASP A 73 8.68 4.58 1.19
C ASP A 73 7.56 3.91 0.38
N LEU A 74 6.84 4.69 -0.45
CA LEU A 74 5.85 4.12 -1.38
C LEU A 74 6.52 3.14 -2.35
N PHE A 75 7.65 3.52 -2.94
CA PHE A 75 8.36 2.68 -3.91
C PHE A 75 8.88 1.39 -3.28
N LEU A 76 9.52 1.49 -2.11
CA LEU A 76 9.95 0.31 -1.36
C LEU A 76 8.78 -0.62 -1.03
N LEU A 77 7.65 -0.06 -0.59
CA LEU A 77 6.46 -0.83 -0.30
C LEU A 77 5.92 -1.55 -1.54
N ILE A 78 5.84 -0.86 -2.68
CA ILE A 78 5.39 -1.45 -3.94
C ILE A 78 6.32 -2.59 -4.35
N ASP A 79 7.64 -2.39 -4.28
CA ASP A 79 8.62 -3.42 -4.62
C ASP A 79 8.49 -4.66 -3.72
N LEU A 80 8.28 -4.48 -2.41
CA LEU A 80 8.06 -5.57 -1.47
C LEU A 80 6.78 -6.36 -1.78
N ILE A 81 5.67 -5.65 -2.03
CA ILE A 81 4.36 -6.26 -2.35
C ILE A 81 4.46 -7.03 -3.67
N ARG A 82 5.10 -6.45 -4.69
CA ARG A 82 5.29 -7.10 -6.00
C ARG A 82 6.26 -8.28 -5.94
N GLY A 83 7.30 -8.21 -5.12
CA GLY A 83 8.19 -9.34 -4.85
C GLY A 83 7.44 -10.57 -4.35
N LYS A 84 6.30 -10.36 -3.67
CA LYS A 84 5.36 -11.40 -3.23
C LYS A 84 4.24 -11.72 -4.23
N LYS A 85 4.25 -11.09 -5.41
CA LYS A 85 3.20 -11.19 -6.45
C LYS A 85 1.82 -10.79 -5.92
N ALA A 86 1.78 -9.83 -5.01
CA ALA A 86 0.56 -9.21 -4.53
C ALA A 86 0.40 -7.81 -5.16
N TYR A 87 -0.74 -7.16 -4.91
CA TYR A 87 -1.09 -5.87 -5.51
C TYR A 87 -1.53 -4.86 -4.46
N LEU A 88 -1.35 -3.57 -4.74
CA LEU A 88 -1.79 -2.46 -3.90
C LEU A 88 -2.86 -1.64 -4.64
N LYS A 89 -3.94 -1.30 -3.95
CA LYS A 89 -5.05 -0.52 -4.48
C LYS A 89 -5.52 0.55 -3.49
N SER A 90 -5.64 1.78 -3.96
CA SER A 90 -6.29 2.88 -3.23
C SER A 90 -7.74 3.05 -3.67
N LEU A 91 -8.64 3.30 -2.73
CA LEU A 91 -10.05 3.61 -3.04
C LEU A 91 -10.22 5.03 -3.58
N LYS A 92 -9.46 5.98 -3.04
CA LYS A 92 -9.52 7.39 -3.44
C LYS A 92 -8.60 7.69 -4.61
N ASP A 93 -7.41 7.11 -4.61
CA ASP A 93 -6.37 7.38 -5.60
C ASP A 93 -6.46 6.32 -6.71
N THR A 94 -7.41 6.49 -7.64
CA THR A 94 -7.70 5.51 -8.71
C THR A 94 -6.50 5.18 -9.60
N TRP A 95 -5.52 6.08 -9.69
CA TRP A 95 -4.26 5.84 -10.39
C TRP A 95 -3.35 4.83 -9.67
N LEU A 96 -3.50 4.68 -8.35
CA LEU A 96 -2.79 3.69 -7.53
C LEU A 96 -3.63 2.42 -7.41
N ASP A 97 -3.94 1.83 -8.56
CA ASP A 97 -4.42 0.47 -8.64
C ASP A 97 -3.36 -0.32 -9.41
N LEU A 98 -2.55 -1.08 -8.68
CA LEU A 98 -1.44 -1.82 -9.25
C LEU A 98 -1.82 -3.24 -9.67
N SER A 99 -3.12 -3.57 -9.71
CA SER A 99 -3.58 -4.83 -10.31
C SER A 99 -3.19 -4.90 -11.79
N GLU A 100 -3.06 -6.13 -12.32
CA GLU A 100 -2.57 -6.37 -13.68
C GLU A 100 -3.44 -5.71 -14.77
N GLU A 101 -4.69 -5.39 -14.45
CA GLU A 101 -5.69 -4.86 -15.38
C GLU A 101 -5.59 -3.33 -15.56
N ASN A 102 -4.79 -2.61 -14.76
CA ASN A 102 -4.70 -1.15 -14.85
C ASN A 102 -3.52 -0.68 -15.75
N PRO A 103 -3.77 -0.03 -16.90
CA PRO A 103 -2.70 0.49 -17.76
C PRO A 103 -1.84 1.57 -17.07
N TYR A 104 -2.38 2.31 -16.10
CA TYR A 104 -1.63 3.29 -15.31
C TYR A 104 -0.61 2.64 -14.38
N SER A 105 -0.86 1.39 -13.94
CA SER A 105 0.08 0.60 -13.13
C SER A 105 1.41 0.41 -13.85
N GLN A 106 1.37 -0.04 -15.11
CA GLN A 106 2.57 -0.31 -15.90
C GLN A 106 3.38 0.95 -16.21
N PHE A 107 2.70 2.06 -16.47
CA PHE A 107 3.36 3.35 -16.65
C PHE A 107 4.09 3.80 -15.38
N LEU A 108 3.41 3.77 -14.22
CA LEU A 108 4.01 4.12 -12.93
C LEU A 108 5.22 3.22 -12.64
N ILE A 109 5.08 1.91 -12.88
CA ILE A 109 6.16 0.91 -12.71
C ILE A 109 7.37 1.25 -13.57
N THR A 110 7.15 1.65 -14.83
CA THR A 110 8.23 2.00 -15.74
C THR A 110 8.97 3.25 -15.28
N ILE A 111 8.24 4.28 -14.81
CA ILE A 111 8.87 5.48 -14.22
C ILE A 111 9.66 5.11 -12.95
N MET A 112 9.10 4.27 -12.08
CA MET A 112 9.80 3.82 -10.86
C MET A 112 11.09 3.06 -11.18
N ALA A 113 11.04 2.14 -12.15
CA ALA A 113 12.22 1.39 -12.58
C ALA A 113 13.31 2.31 -13.15
N GLY A 114 12.92 3.34 -13.91
CA GLY A 114 13.83 4.38 -14.41
C GLY A 114 14.46 5.21 -13.30
N GLY A 115 13.66 5.64 -12.31
CA GLY A 115 14.16 6.38 -11.14
C GLY A 115 15.17 5.56 -10.31
N ASN A 116 14.83 4.31 -10.00
CA ASN A 116 15.72 3.40 -9.28
C ASN A 116 17.03 3.12 -10.04
N GLN A 117 16.99 3.08 -11.37
CA GLN A 117 18.19 2.95 -12.19
C GLN A 117 19.07 4.21 -12.12
N LEU A 118 18.47 5.39 -12.24
CA LEU A 118 19.17 6.67 -12.13
C LEU A 118 19.87 6.82 -10.77
N GLU A 119 19.20 6.48 -9.66
CA GLU A 119 19.81 6.52 -8.33
C GLU A 119 21.05 5.61 -8.22
N ARG A 120 21.00 4.39 -8.76
CA ARG A 120 22.15 3.48 -8.77
C ARG A 120 23.33 4.03 -9.56
N ASP A 121 23.06 4.69 -10.68
CA ASP A 121 24.10 5.24 -11.53
C ASP A 121 24.76 6.49 -10.91
N LEU A 122 24.04 7.26 -10.10
CA LEU A 122 24.54 8.46 -9.40
C LEU A 122 25.35 8.15 -8.12
N ILE A 123 25.20 6.97 -7.53
CA ILE A 123 25.91 6.54 -6.30
C ILE A 123 27.27 5.88 -6.63
N ARG A 124 27.61 5.72 -7.92
CA ARG A 124 28.93 5.26 -8.39
C ARG A 124 29.96 6.36 -8.55
#